data_AF-A0AAV2ZA69-F1
#
_entry.id   AF-A0AAV2ZA69-F1
#
_cell.length_a   1.000
_cell.length_b   1.000
_cell.length_c   1.000
_cell.angle_alpha   90.00
_cell.angle_beta   90.00
_cell.angle_gamma   90.00
#
_symmetry.space_group_name_H-M   'P 1'
#
loop_
_entity.id
_entity.type
_entity.pdbx_description
1 polymer ?
#
loop_
_entity_poly.entity_id
_entity_poly.type
_entity_poly.pdbx_seq_one_letter_code
_entity_poly.pdbx_strand_id
1 'polypeptide(L)'
;MVMLKHNDDCLRCLEPRRGGSRPGKRANIDRSHAEGHARLFADYFAYDAVYTTATFQRRFRMPRDVFVRIHDAVVACDGYFVQRPDATGGALICTR
;
A
#
# COMPACT_ATOMS: atom_id res chain seq x y z
N MET A 1 -3.23 0.91 0.36
CA MET A 1 -3.04 0.59 1.79
C MET A 1 -1.92 -0.44 1.85
N VAL A 2 -0.67 0.02 1.83
CA VAL A 2 0.47 -0.87 2.04
C VAL A 2 0.67 -0.91 3.54
N MET A 3 0.52 -2.08 4.15
CA MET A 3 0.90 -2.24 5.55
C MET A 3 2.42 -2.24 5.58
N LEU A 4 3.02 -1.28 6.28
CA LEU A 4 4.47 -1.20 6.43
C LEU A 4 4.94 -2.51 7.11
N LYS A 5 5.45 -3.45 6.33
CA LYS A 5 6.16 -4.63 6.82
C LYS A 5 7.65 -4.36 6.59
N HIS A 6 8.43 -4.49 7.65
CA HIS A 6 9.88 -4.53 7.56
C HIS A 6 10.28 -5.79 6.77
N ASN A 7 11.22 -5.61 5.84
CA ASN A 7 11.62 -6.57 4.83
C ASN A 7 12.45 -7.70 5.42
N ASP A 8 12.17 -8.94 5.03
CA ASP A 8 13.16 -10.01 4.92
C ASP A 8 12.81 -10.89 3.70
N ASP A 9 13.74 -10.92 2.75
CA ASP A 9 13.98 -11.80 1.59
C ASP A 9 12.81 -12.57 0.93
N CYS A 10 12.59 -12.32 -0.37
CA CYS A 10 12.59 -13.42 -1.35
C CYS A 10 12.84 -12.95 -2.79
N LEU A 11 13.77 -13.66 -3.43
CA LEU A 11 14.15 -13.52 -4.84
C LEU A 11 13.05 -14.03 -5.77
N ARG A 12 12.84 -13.27 -6.86
CA ARG A 12 12.30 -13.65 -8.20
C ARG A 12 10.90 -13.09 -8.52
N CYS A 13 10.87 -11.85 -9.02
CA CYS A 13 9.73 -11.30 -9.74
C CYS A 13 10.04 -11.27 -11.25
N LEU A 14 9.15 -11.81 -12.10
CA LEU A 14 9.24 -11.64 -13.56
C LEU A 14 9.26 -10.14 -13.89
N GLU A 15 10.22 -9.73 -14.72
CA GLU A 15 10.42 -8.35 -15.17
C GLU A 15 9.13 -7.76 -15.79
N PRO A 16 8.46 -6.79 -15.14
CA PRO A 16 7.26 -6.17 -15.69
C PRO A 16 7.66 -5.15 -16.76
N ARG A 17 7.02 -5.18 -17.93
CA ARG A 17 7.10 -4.09 -18.91
C ARG A 17 6.37 -2.86 -18.37
N ARG A 18 7.08 -2.00 -17.63
CA ARG A 18 6.52 -0.82 -16.96
C ARG A 18 6.32 0.32 -17.97
N GLY A 19 5.07 0.56 -18.36
CA GLY A 19 4.68 1.82 -19.02
C GLY A 19 4.77 2.98 -18.02
N GLY A 20 5.56 4.01 -18.34
CA GLY A 20 5.66 5.25 -17.57
C GLY A 20 4.60 6.27 -17.93
N SER A 21 4.63 7.42 -17.25
CA SER A 21 3.89 8.60 -17.71
C SER A 21 4.38 8.96 -19.11
N ARG A 22 3.44 9.24 -20.02
CA ARG A 22 3.77 9.71 -21.37
C ARG A 22 3.96 11.23 -21.31
N PRO A 23 4.98 11.78 -21.99
CA PRO A 23 5.13 13.23 -22.13
C PRO A 23 3.84 13.84 -22.72
N GLY A 24 3.46 15.02 -22.24
CA GLY A 24 2.22 15.74 -22.64
C GLY A 24 0.99 15.50 -21.76
N LYS A 25 1.09 14.69 -20.69
CA LYS A 25 0.04 14.59 -19.67
C LYS A 25 0.14 15.72 -18.64
N ARG A 26 -1.01 16.13 -18.08
CA ARG A 26 -1.10 17.10 -16.97
C ARG A 26 -0.29 16.59 -15.77
N ALA A 27 0.32 17.52 -15.03
CA ALA A 27 1.04 17.22 -13.80
C ALA A 27 0.13 16.47 -12.81
N ASN A 28 0.73 15.57 -12.02
CA ASN A 28 0.01 14.90 -10.95
C ASN A 28 -0.38 15.93 -9.88
N ILE A 29 -1.59 15.80 -9.34
CA ILE A 29 -2.10 16.69 -8.29
C ILE A 29 -1.71 16.07 -6.95
N ASP A 30 -1.12 16.86 -6.06
CA ASP A 30 -0.90 16.41 -4.69
C ASP A 30 -2.25 16.26 -3.97
N ARG A 31 -2.54 15.04 -3.51
CA ARG A 31 -3.77 14.69 -2.79
C ARG A 31 -3.49 14.36 -1.33
N SER A 32 -2.32 14.73 -0.81
CA SER A 32 -1.86 14.35 0.53
C SER A 32 -1.95 12.84 0.73
N HIS A 33 -1.52 12.06 -0.28
CA HIS A 33 -1.61 10.59 -0.28
C HIS A 33 -0.99 9.97 0.97
N ALA A 34 0.14 10.54 1.41
CA ALA A 34 0.85 10.14 2.61
C ALA A 34 -0.02 10.22 3.86
N GLU A 35 -0.63 11.38 4.05
CA GLU A 35 -1.48 11.67 5.19
C GLU A 35 -2.76 10.81 5.17
N GLY A 36 -3.37 10.65 3.99
CA GLY A 36 -4.53 9.78 3.82
C GLY A 36 -4.23 8.32 4.16
N HIS A 37 -3.04 7.82 3.82
CA HIS A 37 -2.59 6.49 4.22
C HIS A 37 -2.42 6.36 5.73
N ALA A 38 -1.75 7.33 6.37
CA ALA A 38 -1.54 7.33 7.81
C ALA A 38 -2.87 7.31 8.58
N ARG A 39 -3.84 8.14 8.16
CA ARG A 39 -5.18 8.16 8.77
C ARG A 39 -5.91 6.82 8.60
N LEU A 40 -5.91 6.25 7.39
CA LEU A 40 -6.53 4.94 7.15
C LEU A 40 -5.92 3.83 8.01
N PHE A 41 -4.60 3.87 8.23
CA PHE A 41 -3.92 2.91 9.10
C PHE A 41 -4.33 3.10 10.56
N ALA A 42 -4.30 4.34 11.06
CA ALA A 42 -4.72 4.68 12.43
C ALA A 42 -6.17 4.26 12.70
N ASP A 43 -7.07 4.51 11.76
CA ASP A 43 -8.51 4.27 11.94
C ASP A 43 -8.91 2.78 12.03
N TYR A 44 -8.20 1.90 11.31
CA TYR A 44 -8.64 0.51 11.11
C TYR A 44 -7.61 -0.55 11.51
N PHE A 45 -6.33 -0.20 11.57
CA PHE A 45 -5.25 -1.18 11.70
C PHE A 45 -4.35 -0.98 12.91
N ALA A 46 -4.32 0.23 13.48
CA ALA A 46 -3.62 0.49 14.73
C ALA A 46 -4.17 -0.37 15.88
N TYR A 47 -3.35 -0.51 16.93
CA TYR A 47 -3.74 -1.25 18.12
C TYR A 47 -4.95 -0.62 18.82
N ASP A 48 -4.99 0.71 18.83
CA ASP A 48 -6.04 1.59 19.35
C ASP A 48 -6.97 2.10 18.24
N ALA A 49 -7.21 1.29 17.20
CA ALA A 49 -8.03 1.66 16.05
C ALA A 49 -9.41 2.20 16.47
N VAL A 50 -9.79 3.33 15.87
CA VAL A 50 -11.08 4.01 16.12
C VAL A 50 -12.27 3.13 15.75
N TYR A 51 -12.15 2.34 14.68
CA TYR A 51 -13.22 1.47 14.20
C TYR A 51 -12.99 0.00 14.56
N THR A 52 -14.04 -0.61 15.09
CA THR A 52 -14.06 -2.03 15.43
C THR A 52 -14.01 -2.92 14.19
N THR A 53 -13.62 -4.18 14.38
CA THR A 53 -13.60 -5.21 13.32
C THR A 53 -14.96 -5.41 12.65
N ALA A 54 -16.06 -5.28 13.38
CA ALA A 54 -17.41 -5.35 12.83
C ALA A 54 -17.70 -4.20 11.86
N THR A 55 -17.22 -2.99 12.18
CA THR A 55 -17.35 -1.82 11.30
C THR A 55 -16.53 -2.00 10.03
N PHE A 56 -15.31 -2.50 10.15
CA PHE A 56 -14.46 -2.86 9.01
C PHE A 56 -15.17 -3.87 8.09
N GLN A 57 -15.69 -4.95 8.67
CA GLN A 57 -16.44 -5.98 7.94
C GLN A 57 -17.65 -5.41 7.21
N ARG A 58 -18.43 -4.53 7.84
CA ARG A 58 -19.58 -3.92 7.17
C ARG A 58 -19.17 -3.04 5.99
N ARG A 59 -18.08 -2.28 6.12
CA ARG A 59 -17.64 -1.31 5.10
C ARG A 59 -16.92 -1.98 3.92
N PHE A 60 -16.00 -2.89 4.20
CA PHE A 60 -15.20 -3.59 3.19
C PHE A 60 -15.77 -4.95 2.79
N ARG A 61 -16.83 -5.40 3.47
CA ARG A 61 -17.52 -6.69 3.24
C ARG A 61 -16.58 -7.89 3.38
N MET A 62 -15.55 -7.76 4.20
CA MET A 62 -14.51 -8.77 4.43
C MET A 62 -14.00 -8.72 5.88
N PRO A 63 -13.74 -9.87 6.52
CA PRO A 63 -13.04 -9.90 7.81
C PRO A 63 -11.64 -9.28 7.71
N ARG A 64 -11.26 -8.49 8.72
CA ARG A 64 -9.95 -7.83 8.78
C ARG A 64 -8.80 -8.83 8.65
N ASP A 65 -8.91 -10.00 9.28
CA ASP A 65 -7.85 -11.00 9.27
C ASP A 65 -7.68 -11.64 7.88
N VAL A 66 -8.77 -11.80 7.14
CA VAL A 66 -8.73 -12.26 5.74
C VAL A 66 -7.98 -11.24 4.88
N PHE A 67 -8.26 -9.95 5.07
CA PHE A 67 -7.53 -8.88 4.38
C PHE A 67 -6.03 -8.95 4.68
N VAL A 68 -5.64 -9.11 5.95
CA VAL A 68 -4.23 -9.21 6.35
C VAL A 68 -3.54 -10.40 5.69
N ARG A 69 -4.17 -11.59 5.68
CA ARG A 69 -3.60 -12.77 5.01
C ARG A 69 -3.43 -12.57 3.50
N ILE A 70 -4.43 -11.98 2.84
CA ILE A 70 -4.35 -11.69 1.39
C ILE A 70 -3.23 -10.68 1.14
N HIS A 71 -3.15 -9.62 1.92
CA HIS A 71 -2.08 -8.62 1.83
C HIS A 71 -0.71 -9.28 1.94
N ASP A 72 -0.49 -10.08 2.98
CA ASP A 72 0.80 -10.73 3.23
C ASP A 72 1.16 -11.72 2.13
N ALA A 73 0.20 -12.50 1.62
CA ALA A 73 0.41 -13.39 0.49
C ALA A 73 0.77 -12.62 -0.80
N VAL A 74 0.09 -11.50 -1.07
CA VAL A 74 0.34 -10.68 -2.27
C VAL A 74 1.71 -10.02 -2.20
N VAL A 75 2.07 -9.44 -1.05
CA VAL A 75 3.38 -8.80 -0.85
C VAL A 75 4.51 -9.82 -0.96
N ALA A 76 4.32 -11.04 -0.46
CA ALA A 76 5.31 -12.12 -0.61
C ALA A 76 5.46 -12.61 -2.07
N CYS A 77 4.40 -12.58 -2.86
CA CYS A 77 4.44 -13.05 -4.26
C CYS A 77 4.91 -11.97 -5.24
N ASP A 78 4.56 -10.70 -5.00
CA ASP A 78 4.75 -9.62 -5.98
C ASP A 78 5.42 -8.39 -5.34
N GLY A 79 6.68 -8.17 -5.73
CA GLY A 79 7.48 -7.02 -5.33
C GLY A 79 6.93 -5.67 -5.81
N TYR A 80 5.86 -5.63 -6.62
CA TYR A 80 5.13 -4.40 -6.92
C TYR A 80 4.50 -3.77 -5.67
N PHE A 81 4.04 -4.60 -4.73
CA PHE A 81 3.35 -4.13 -3.52
C PHE A 81 4.30 -3.77 -2.38
N VAL A 82 5.61 -4.02 -2.56
CA VAL A 82 6.65 -3.57 -1.64
C VAL A 82 6.95 -2.10 -1.93
N GLN A 83 6.91 -1.27 -0.89
CA GLN A 83 7.29 0.13 -1.01
C GLN A 83 8.80 0.23 -1.28
N ARG A 84 9.17 0.84 -2.41
CA ARG A 84 10.56 1.06 -2.81
C ARG A 84 10.90 2.55 -2.76
N PRO A 85 12.19 2.91 -2.55
CA PRO A 85 12.64 4.27 -2.75
C PRO A 85 12.27 4.75 -4.15
N ASP A 86 11.85 5.99 -4.24
CA ASP A 86 11.62 6.62 -5.54
C ASP A 86 12.96 6.93 -6.25
N ALA A 87 12.89 7.49 -7.46
CA ALA A 87 14.09 7.85 -8.23
C ALA A 87 14.94 8.94 -7.56
N THR A 88 14.41 9.62 -6.54
CA THR A 88 15.08 10.66 -5.75
C THR A 88 15.66 10.13 -4.44
N GLY A 89 15.45 8.84 -4.12
CA GLY A 89 15.89 8.22 -2.87
C GLY A 89 14.99 8.48 -1.66
N GLY A 90 13.84 9.12 -1.86
CA GLY A 90 12.80 9.32 -0.85
C GLY A 90 11.87 8.10 -0.71
N ALA A 91 11.43 7.82 0.51
CA ALA A 91 10.39 6.83 0.79
C ALA A 91 9.02 7.41 0.44
N LEU A 92 8.59 7.30 -0.82
CA LEU A 92 7.30 7.82 -1.26
C LEU A 92 6.21 6.76 -1.10
N ILE A 93 5.13 7.18 -0.46
CA ILE A 93 3.85 6.48 -0.43
C ILE A 93 3.25 6.65 -1.82
N CYS A 94 3.80 5.93 -2.79
CA CYS A 94 3.46 5.88 -4.21
C CYS A 94 2.93 7.21 -4.81
N THR A 95 3.77 8.24 -4.82
CA THR A 95 3.60 9.37 -5.75
C THR A 95 4.40 9.06 -7.00
N ARG A 96 3.72 8.56 -8.03
CA ARG A 96 4.26 8.35 -9.39
C ARG A 96 3.92 9.53 -10.29
#